data_AF-A0A7Y0JQW3-F1
#
_entry.id   AF-A0A7Y0JQW3-F1
#
_cell.length_a   1.000
_cell.length_b   1.000
_cell.length_c   1.000
_cell.angle_alpha   90.00
_cell.angle_beta   90.00
_cell.angle_gamma   90.00
#
_symmetry.space_group_name_H-M   'P 1'
#
loop_
_entity.id
_entity.type
_entity.pdbx_description
1 polymer ?
#
loop_
_entity_poly.entity_id
_entity_poly.type
_entity_poly.pdbx_seq_one_letter_code
_entity_poly.pdbx_strand_id
1 'polypeptide(L)' 'MKMTTLAELAVMLAWFGALGMVVAVLNIVALRVVRLDEVPGYLRARIRWWSAHNWPFFLFSLLLGIAGLTTVAAI' A
#
# COMPACT_ATOMS: atom_id res chain seq x y z
N MET A 1 -28.31 -5.04 2.81
CA MET A 1 -27.02 -4.96 3.54
C MET A 1 -27.25 -4.05 4.75
N LYS A 2 -26.83 -4.42 5.96
CA LYS A 2 -26.99 -3.51 7.12
C LYS A 2 -26.08 -2.30 6.92
N MET A 3 -26.55 -1.08 7.21
CA MET A 3 -25.70 0.12 7.13
C MET A 3 -24.40 -0.04 7.94
N THR A 4 -24.46 -0.77 9.07
CA THR A 4 -23.29 -1.10 9.90
C THR A 4 -22.21 -1.86 9.12
N THR A 5 -22.59 -2.87 8.34
CA THR A 5 -21.63 -3.67 7.54
C THR A 5 -20.98 -2.87 6.41
N LEU A 6 -21.68 -1.88 5.85
CA LEU A 6 -21.11 -1.00 4.82
C LEU A 6 -20.11 -0.02 5.44
N ALA A 7 -20.45 0.57 6.59
CA ALA A 7 -19.58 1.48 7.32
C ALA A 7 -18.30 0.78 7.80
N GLU A 8 -18.42 -0.43 8.36
CA GLU A 8 -17.27 -1.25 8.79
C GLU A 8 -16.33 -1.57 7.61
N LEU A 9 -16.88 -1.97 6.46
CA LEU A 9 -16.09 -2.20 5.25
C LEU A 9 -15.41 -0.91 4.77
N ALA A 10 -16.11 0.21 4.75
CA ALA A 10 -15.56 1.50 4.31
C ALA A 10 -14.39 1.95 5.20
N VAL A 11 -14.52 1.83 6.52
CA VAL A 11 -13.46 2.11 7.48
C VAL A 11 -12.28 1.16 7.28
N MET A 12 -12.55 -0.13 7.06
CA MET A 12 -11.52 -1.12 6.80
C MET A 12 -10.73 -0.81 5.51
N LEU A 13 -11.41 -0.42 4.42
CA LEU A 13 -10.78 -0.01 3.16
C LEU A 13 -9.91 1.24 3.35
N ALA A 14 -10.39 2.23 4.10
CA ALA A 14 -9.63 3.43 4.43
C ALA A 14 -8.33 3.09 5.17
N TRP A 15 -8.42 2.21 6.18
CA TRP A 15 -7.26 1.74 6.94
C TRP A 15 -6.27 0.93 6.09
N PHE A 16 -6.76 0.02 5.26
CA PHE A 16 -5.90 -0.74 4.35
C PHE A 16 -5.19 0.16 3.35
N GLY A 17 -5.88 1.16 2.81
CA GLY A 17 -5.27 2.16 1.96
C GLY A 17 -4.18 2.95 2.66
N ALA A 18 -4.43 3.42 3.89
CA ALA A 18 -3.45 4.13 4.70
C ALA A 18 -2.21 3.27 5.01
N LEU A 19 -2.40 2.04 5.47
CA LEU A 19 -1.31 1.09 5.74
C LEU A 19 -0.51 0.77 4.49
N GLY A 20 -1.18 0.53 3.36
CA GLY A 20 -0.53 0.26 2.08
C GLY A 20 0.34 1.43 1.60
N MET A 21 -0.13 2.67 1.76
CA MET A 21 0.67 3.86 1.49
C MET A 21 1.90 3.96 2.39
N VAL A 22 1.77 3.71 3.69
CA VAL A 22 2.92 3.72 4.63
C VAL A 22 3.95 2.66 4.23
N VAL A 23 3.50 1.43 3.95
CA VAL A 23 4.38 0.34 3.51
C VAL A 23 5.09 0.71 2.21
N ALA A 24 4.38 1.27 1.24
CA ALA A 24 4.97 1.69 -0.03
C ALA A 24 6.05 2.77 0.16
N VAL A 25 5.82 3.75 1.03
CA VAL A 25 6.81 4.80 1.35
C VAL A 25 8.04 4.21 2.03
N LEU A 26 7.84 3.37 3.06
CA LEU A 26 8.94 2.68 3.75
C LEU A 26 9.75 1.83 2.77
N ASN A 27 9.09 1.18 1.82
CA ASN A 27 9.75 0.37 0.82
C ASN A 27 10.57 1.23 -0.16
N ILE A 28 10.10 2.42 -0.58
CA ILE A 28 10.91 3.35 -1.39
C ILE A 28 12.18 3.75 -0.62
N VAL A 29 12.04 4.09 0.66
CA VAL A 29 13.18 4.46 1.50
C VAL A 29 14.15 3.30 1.62
N ALA A 30 13.67 2.09 1.90
CA ALA A 30 14.49 0.89 1.98
C ALA A 30 15.25 0.62 0.67
N LEU A 31 14.58 0.73 -0.48
CA LEU A 31 15.18 0.53 -1.79
C LEU A 31 16.25 1.58 -2.13
N ARG A 32 16.16 2.80 -1.57
CA ARG A 32 17.18 3.84 -1.74
C ARG A 32 18.40 3.65 -0.84
N VAL A 33 18.23 3.00 0.31
CA VAL A 33 19.30 2.76 1.28
C VAL A 33 20.10 1.49 0.94
N VAL A 34 19.44 0.49 0.36
CA VAL A 34 20.07 -0.80 0.05
C VAL A 34 21.01 -0.70 -1.15
N ARG A 35 22.27 -1.07 -0.93
CA ARG A 35 23.31 -1.24 -1.95
C ARG A 35 23.22 -2.63 -2.56
N LEU A 36 22.85 -2.72 -3.84
CA LEU A 36 22.55 -3.99 -4.51
C LEU A 36 23.72 -4.97 -4.56
N ASP A 37 24.94 -4.45 -4.54
CA ASP A 37 26.21 -5.17 -4.53
C ASP A 37 26.45 -5.93 -3.21
N GLU A 38 25.96 -5.40 -2.09
CA GLU A 38 26.09 -6.00 -0.75
C GLU A 38 25.01 -7.07 -0.47
N VAL A 39 24.02 -7.22 -1.36
CA VAL A 39 22.87 -8.10 -1.16
C VAL A 39 23.04 -9.48 -1.82
N PRO A 40 22.75 -10.59 -1.10
CA PRO A 40 22.70 -11.93 -1.66
C PRO A 40 21.82 -12.06 -2.91
N GLY A 41 22.28 -12.82 -3.91
CA GLY A 41 21.62 -12.93 -5.22
C GLY A 41 20.13 -13.31 -5.16
N TYR A 42 19.72 -14.15 -4.21
CA TYR A 42 18.32 -14.58 -4.07
C TYR A 42 17.37 -13.44 -3.65
N LEU A 43 17.87 -12.38 -3.00
CA LEU A 43 17.07 -11.20 -2.64
C LEU A 43 16.98 -10.18 -3.77
N ARG A 44 17.93 -10.18 -4.72
CA ARG A 44 17.96 -9.21 -5.83
C ARG A 44 16.74 -9.32 -6.72
N ALA A 45 16.21 -10.53 -6.95
CA ALA A 45 14.97 -10.72 -7.71
C ALA A 45 13.78 -10.06 -7.01
N ARG A 46 13.67 -10.21 -5.69
CA ARG A 46 12.60 -9.61 -4.87
C ARG A 46 12.72 -8.09 -4.84
N ILE A 47 13.93 -7.55 -4.71
CA ILE A 47 14.20 -6.12 -4.78
C ILE A 47 13.78 -5.54 -6.13
N ARG A 48 14.18 -6.18 -7.24
CA ARG A 48 13.77 -5.76 -8.59
C ARG A 48 12.26 -5.78 -8.77
N TRP A 49 11.60 -6.82 -8.27
CA TRP A 49 10.14 -6.92 -8.32
C TRP A 49 9.49 -5.75 -7.57
N TRP A 50 9.93 -5.48 -6.33
CA TRP A 50 9.41 -4.36 -5.55
C TRP A 50 9.70 -3.01 -6.21
N SER A 51 10.90 -2.78 -6.74
CA SER A 51 11.21 -1.54 -7.47
C SER A 51 10.26 -1.28 -8.64
N ALA A 52 9.81 -2.33 -9.34
CA ALA A 52 8.87 -2.20 -10.45
C ALA A 52 7.40 -2.03 -9.99
N HIS A 53 7.00 -2.69 -8.90
CA HIS A 53 5.59 -2.78 -8.47
C HIS A 53 5.23 -1.82 -7.33
N ASN A 54 6.19 -1.15 -6.72
CA ASN A 54 5.92 -0.27 -5.58
C ASN A 54 5.04 0.93 -5.95
N TRP A 55 5.22 1.50 -7.14
CA TRP A 55 4.39 2.60 -7.62
C TRP A 55 2.93 2.17 -7.86
N PRO A 56 2.66 1.09 -8.63
CA PRO A 56 1.32 0.52 -8.72
C PRO A 56 0.69 0.19 -7.35
N PHE A 57 1.47 -0.38 -6.44
CA PHE A 57 1.00 -0.71 -5.08
C PHE A 57 0.62 0.54 -4.28
N PHE A 58 1.42 1.60 -4.35
CA PHE A 58 1.10 2.89 -3.74
C PHE A 58 -0.20 3.46 -4.31
N LEU A 59 -0.34 3.48 -5.64
CA LEU A 59 -1.53 4.02 -6.29
C LEU A 59 -2.80 3.24 -5.91
N PHE A 60 -2.72 1.91 -5.92
CA PHE A 60 -3.84 1.06 -5.50
C PHE A 60 -4.24 1.33 -4.04
N SER A 61 -3.25 1.46 -3.16
CA SER A 61 -3.47 1.76 -1.73
C SER A 61 -4.11 3.15 -1.55
N LEU A 62 -3.64 4.15 -2.30
CA LEU A 62 -4.23 5.49 -2.30
C LEU A 62 -5.70 5.45 -2.75
N LEU A 63 -6.01 4.75 -3.85
CA LEU A 63 -7.37 4.62 -4.35
C LEU A 63 -8.29 3.91 -3.35
N LEU A 64 -7.81 2.85 -2.71
CA LEU A 64 -8.51 2.17 -1.62
C LEU A 64 -8.82 3.12 -0.46
N GLY A 65 -7.81 3.89 -0.04
CA GLY A 65 -7.93 4.87 1.03
C GLY A 65 -8.99 5.93 0.71
N ILE A 66 -8.90 6.53 -0.47
CA ILE A 66 -9.86 7.53 -0.95
C ILE A 66 -11.26 6.93 -1.02
N ALA A 67 -11.44 5.76 -1.65
CA ALA A 67 -12.75 5.12 -1.79
C ALA A 67 -13.38 4.80 -0.42
N GLY A 68 -12.59 4.30 0.53
CA GLY A 68 -13.03 4.07 1.90
C GLY A 68 -13.48 5.36 2.58
N LEU A 69 -12.64 6.41 2.55
CA LEU A 69 -12.95 7.70 3.16
C LEU A 69 -14.17 8.39 2.53
N THR A 70 -14.28 8.38 1.20
CA THR A 70 -15.44 8.96 0.51
C THR A 70 -16.72 8.23 0.87
N THR A 71 -16.66 6.91 1.04
CA THR A 71 -17.82 6.10 1.43
C THR A 71 -18.20 6.37 2.89
N VAL A 72 -17.24 6.48 3.81
CA VAL A 72 -17.51 6.88 5.20
C VAL A 72 -18.10 8.28 5.27
N ALA A 73 -17.61 9.23 4.48
CA ALA A 73 -18.11 10.60 4.48
C ALA A 73 -19.52 10.75 3.87
N ALA A 74 -19.94 9.78 3.06
CA ALA A 74 -21.22 9.79 2.34
C ALA A 74 -22.36 9.07 3.08
N ILE A 75 -22.07 8.39 4.19
CA ILE A 75 -23.02 7.61 5.00
C ILE A 75 -23.19 8.29 6.37
#